data_AF-A0A928H7H9-F1
#
_entry.id   AF-A0A928H7H9-F1
#
_cell.length_a   1.000
_cell.length_b   1.000
_cell.length_c   1.000
_cell.angle_alpha   90.00
_cell.angle_beta   90.00
_cell.angle_gamma   90.00
#
_symmetry.space_group_name_H-M   'P 1'
#
loop_
_entity.id
_entity.type
_entity.pdbx_description
1 polymer ?
#
loop_
_entity_poly.entity_id
_entity_poly.type
_entity_poly.pdbx_seq_one_letter_code
_entity_poly.pdbx_strand_id
1 'polypeptide(L)'
;MGTFDIASKHAFVCDLDGTLFMGPNPIKPAVDFVIENTKSGRFCFFYLTNNTSKTPAEYMKKIAGANIPVEPDQILTPLITLEEYIREKG
;
A
#
# COMPACT_ATOMS: atom_id res chain seq x y z
N MET A 1 -2.02 -26.47 -10.16
CA MET A 1 -1.89 -25.12 -9.56
C MET A 1 -2.76 -25.10 -8.31
N GLY A 2 -2.20 -24.77 -7.15
CA GLY A 2 -3.01 -24.59 -5.94
C GLY A 2 -3.94 -23.39 -6.12
N THR A 3 -5.18 -23.50 -5.66
CA THR A 3 -6.12 -22.38 -5.65
C THR A 3 -5.64 -21.33 -4.64
N PHE A 4 -5.67 -20.05 -5.04
CA PHE A 4 -5.40 -18.96 -4.12
C PHE A 4 -6.58 -18.82 -3.17
N ASP A 5 -6.41 -19.31 -1.94
CA ASP A 5 -7.39 -19.12 -0.88
C ASP A 5 -7.17 -17.76 -0.23
N ILE A 6 -8.03 -16.81 -0.60
CA ILE A 6 -8.07 -15.46 -0.04
C ILE A 6 -8.57 -15.44 1.42
N ALA A 7 -9.32 -16.46 1.85
CA ALA A 7 -9.92 -16.48 3.18
C ALA A 7 -8.91 -16.80 4.29
N SER A 8 -7.82 -17.50 3.97
CA SER A 8 -6.72 -17.75 4.91
C SER A 8 -5.69 -16.62 5.00
N LYS A 9 -5.90 -15.49 4.34
CA LYS A 9 -4.98 -14.33 4.37
C LYS A 9 -5.44 -13.29 5.39
N HIS A 10 -4.46 -12.67 6.05
CA HIS A 10 -4.70 -11.62 7.05
C HIS A 10 -4.30 -10.23 6.56
N ALA A 11 -3.35 -10.15 5.62
CA ALA A 11 -2.82 -8.89 5.13
C ALA A 11 -2.49 -8.94 3.64
N PHE A 12 -2.53 -7.76 3.02
CA PHE A 12 -2.10 -7.51 1.65
C PHE A 12 -1.06 -6.40 1.63
N VAL A 13 0.02 -6.64 0.89
CA VAL A 13 0.97 -5.61 0.51
C VAL A 13 0.69 -5.26 -0.95
N CYS A 14 0.15 -4.08 -1.18
CA CYS A 14 -0.25 -3.60 -2.49
C CYS A 14 0.86 -2.73 -3.07
N ASP A 15 1.33 -3.09 -4.26
CA ASP A 15 2.02 -2.13 -5.10
C ASP A 15 1.09 -0.94 -5.44
N LEU A 16 1.67 0.22 -5.74
CA LEU A 16 0.93 1.43 -6.08
C LEU A 16 0.77 1.63 -7.58
N ASP A 17 1.88 1.79 -8.30
CA ASP A 17 1.87 2.24 -9.69
C ASP A 17 1.71 1.05 -10.64
N GLY A 18 0.57 1.00 -11.35
CA GLY A 18 0.16 -0.13 -12.19
C GLY A 18 -0.78 -1.12 -11.49
N THR A 19 -0.94 -1.00 -10.17
CA THR A 19 -1.79 -1.88 -9.36
C THR A 19 -3.01 -1.14 -8.80
N LEU A 20 -2.79 -0.13 -7.96
CA LEU A 20 -3.88 0.72 -7.42
C LEU A 20 -4.09 1.99 -8.26
N PHE A 21 -3.05 2.43 -8.97
CA PHE A 21 -3.07 3.68 -9.72
C PHE A 21 -2.48 3.53 -11.12
N MET A 22 -3.09 4.20 -12.10
CA MET A 22 -2.52 4.44 -13.42
C MET A 22 -2.14 5.93 -13.50
N GLY A 23 -0.88 6.23 -13.17
CA GLY A 23 -0.41 7.61 -13.00
C GLY A 23 -1.15 8.31 -11.85
N PRO A 24 -1.87 9.42 -12.10
CA PRO A 24 -2.68 10.09 -11.09
C PRO A 24 -4.05 9.43 -10.87
N ASN A 25 -4.50 8.54 -11.77
CA ASN A 25 -5.85 8.03 -11.77
C ASN A 25 -5.95 6.73 -10.97
N PRO A 26 -6.96 6.57 -10.09
CA PRO A 26 -7.19 5.30 -9.39
C PRO A 26 -7.69 4.23 -10.36
N ILE A 27 -7.21 3.00 -10.20
CA ILE A 27 -7.76 1.81 -10.85
C ILE A 27 -8.95 1.37 -10.01
N LYS A 28 -10.15 1.85 -10.39
CA LYS A 28 -11.35 1.79 -9.55
C LYS A 28 -11.65 0.40 -8.96
N PRO A 29 -11.63 -0.71 -9.73
CA PRO A 29 -11.91 -2.03 -9.14
C PRO A 29 -10.92 -2.46 -8.05
N ALA A 30 -9.64 -2.07 -8.17
CA ALA A 30 -8.61 -2.39 -7.19
C ALA A 30 -8.76 -1.55 -5.92
N VAL A 31 -9.05 -0.25 -6.09
CA VAL A 31 -9.33 0.67 -4.98
C VAL A 31 -10.60 0.26 -4.21
N ASP A 32 -11.68 -0.09 -4.93
CA ASP A 32 -12.93 -0.54 -4.31
C ASP A 32 -12.69 -1.80 -3.44
N PHE A 33 -11.91 -2.76 -3.94
CA PHE A 33 -11.51 -3.94 -3.17
C PHE A 33 -10.82 -3.59 -1.85
N VAL A 34 -9.86 -2.66 -1.87
CA VAL A 34 -9.16 -2.21 -0.66
C VAL A 34 -10.14 -1.56 0.31
N ILE A 35 -10.99 -0.65 -0.18
CA ILE A 35 -11.96 0.09 0.65
C ILE A 35 -12.96 -0.85 1.33
N GLU A 36 -13.55 -1.78 0.59
CA GLU A 36 -14.54 -2.73 1.10
C GLU A 36 -13.95 -3.65 2.18
N ASN A 37 -12.74 -4.14 1.95
CA ASN A 37 -12.08 -5.06 2.89
C ASN A 37 -11.46 -4.34 4.10
N THR A 38 -11.09 -3.07 3.95
CA THR A 38 -10.67 -2.21 5.07
C THR A 38 -11.85 -1.90 5.98
N LYS A 39 -13.01 -1.53 5.41
CA LYS A 39 -14.24 -1.22 6.17
C LYS A 39 -14.77 -2.41 6.97
N SER A 40 -14.65 -3.61 6.42
CA SER A 40 -15.04 -4.84 7.13
C SER A 40 -14.03 -5.28 8.19
N GLY A 41 -12.84 -4.65 8.26
CA GLY A 41 -11.75 -5.05 9.14
C GLY A 41 -11.17 -6.43 8.79
N ARG A 42 -11.46 -6.94 7.59
CA ARG A 42 -11.10 -8.31 7.19
C ARG A 42 -9.61 -8.46 6.94
N PHE A 43 -8.98 -7.45 6.36
CA PHE A 43 -7.57 -7.49 5.98
C PHE A 43 -6.83 -6.22 6.43
N CYS A 44 -5.58 -6.39 6.84
CA CYS A 44 -4.64 -5.28 6.97
C CYS A 44 -4.02 -4.96 5.61
N PHE A 45 -4.03 -3.69 5.21
CA PHE A 45 -3.42 -3.26 3.95
C PHE A 45 -2.14 -2.47 4.22
N PHE A 46 -1.10 -2.77 3.43
CA PHE A 46 0.14 -2.00 3.34
C PHE A 46 0.37 -1.59 1.89
N TYR A 47 1.01 -0.45 1.68
CA TYR A 47 1.20 0.18 0.38
C TYR A 47 2.69 0.29 0.09
N LEU A 48 3.17 -0.52 -0.85
CA LEU A 48 4.55 -0.61 -1.24
C LEU A 48 4.80 0.20 -2.52
N THR A 49 5.89 0.96 -2.54
CA THR A 49 6.38 1.59 -3.76
C THR A 49 7.89 1.65 -3.77
N ASN A 50 8.49 1.30 -4.91
CA ASN A 50 9.93 1.46 -5.15
C ASN A 50 10.29 2.83 -5.76
N ASN A 51 9.30 3.68 -6.02
CA ASN A 51 9.50 4.98 -6.63
C ASN A 51 9.97 5.99 -5.56
N THR A 52 11.19 6.49 -5.72
CA THR A 52 11.84 7.42 -4.79
C THR A 52 11.62 8.89 -5.16
N SER A 53 10.78 9.18 -6.15
CA SER A 53 10.50 10.56 -6.60
C SER A 53 9.54 11.32 -5.68
N LYS A 54 8.94 10.67 -4.68
CA LYS A 54 7.94 11.23 -3.78
C LYS A 54 8.24 10.80 -2.34
N THR A 55 7.89 11.66 -1.41
CA THR A 55 7.95 11.39 0.02
C THR A 55 6.81 10.48 0.47
N PRO A 56 6.94 9.79 1.63
CA PRO A 56 5.82 9.02 2.21
C PRO A 56 4.55 9.86 2.39
N ALA A 57 4.67 11.12 2.81
CA ALA A 57 3.54 12.03 2.98
C ALA A 57 2.80 12.33 1.65
N GLU A 58 3.53 12.44 0.54
CA GLU A 58 2.91 12.59 -0.79
C GLU A 58 2.16 11.33 -1.22
N TYR A 59 2.68 10.15 -0.88
CA TYR A 59 1.96 8.88 -1.10
C TYR A 59 0.72 8.77 -0.22
N MET A 60 0.79 9.17 1.06
CA MET A 60 -0.41 9.26 1.92
C MET A 60 -1.49 10.11 1.27
N LYS A 61 -1.12 11.30 0.79
CA LYS A 61 -2.06 12.22 0.13
C LYS A 61 -2.67 11.61 -1.14
N LYS A 62 -1.87 10.91 -1.95
CA LYS A 62 -2.35 10.21 -3.16
C LYS A 62 -3.37 9.12 -2.80
N ILE A 63 -3.06 8.30 -1.81
CA ILE A 63 -3.90 7.18 -1.37
C ILE A 63 -5.20 7.68 -0.72
N ALA A 64 -5.09 8.65 0.20
CA ALA A 64 -6.24 9.29 0.83
C ALA A 64 -7.15 9.99 -0.19
N GLY A 65 -6.57 10.59 -1.24
CA GLY A 65 -7.32 11.19 -2.36
C GLY A 65 -8.16 10.18 -3.16
N ALA A 66 -7.86 8.89 -3.07
CA ALA A 66 -8.68 7.80 -3.64
C ALA A 66 -9.74 7.27 -2.66
N ASN A 67 -9.97 7.95 -1.52
CA ASN A 67 -10.85 7.55 -0.43
C ASN A 67 -10.44 6.26 0.29
N ILE A 68 -9.16 5.90 0.21
CA ILE A 68 -8.57 4.81 0.99
C ILE A 68 -8.05 5.39 2.32
N PRO A 69 -8.53 4.92 3.48
CA PRO A 69 -7.92 5.25 4.76
C PRO A 69 -6.48 4.72 4.80
N VAL A 70 -5.54 5.57 5.19
CA VAL A 70 -4.11 5.21 5.24
C VAL A 70 -3.42 5.92 6.39
N GLU A 71 -2.66 5.15 7.17
CA GLU A 71 -1.77 5.62 8.21
C GLU A 71 -0.30 5.58 7.75
N PRO A 72 0.60 6.39 8.35
CA PRO A 72 2.00 6.47 7.92
C PRO A 72 2.76 5.13 7.96
N ASP A 73 2.47 4.28 8.94
CA ASP A 73 3.09 2.96 9.13
C ASP A 73 2.64 1.92 8.10
N GLN A 74 1.57 2.22 7.36
CA GLN A 74 1.10 1.38 6.25
C GLN A 74 1.86 1.63 4.96
N ILE A 75 2.73 2.65 4.87
CA ILE A 75 3.49 2.95 3.67
C ILE A 75 4.89 2.35 3.76
N LEU A 76 5.18 1.44 2.83
CA LEU A 76 6.47 0.78 2.70
C LEU A 76 7.24 1.43 1.55
N THR A 77 8.38 2.04 1.87
CA THR A 77 9.30 2.58 0.86
C THR A 77 10.72 2.07 1.11
N PRO A 78 11.56 1.94 0.07
CA PRO A 78 12.98 1.61 0.23
C PRO A 78 13.72 2.56 1.17
N LEU A 79 13.26 3.81 1.30
CA LEU A 79 13.86 4.80 2.17
C LEU A 79 13.75 4.41 3.66
N ILE A 80 12.60 3.91 4.09
CA ILE A 80 12.40 3.45 5.48
C ILE A 80 13.33 2.26 5.76
N THR A 81 13.37 1.29 4.85
CA THR A 81 14.26 0.12 4.97
C THR A 81 15.74 0.53 5.00
N LEU A 82 16.15 1.51 4.19
CA LEU A 82 17.52 2.01 4.18
C LEU A 82 17.85 2.77 5.47
N GLU A 83 16.94 3.59 5.99
CA GLU A 83 17.12 4.29 7.26
C GLU A 83 17.32 3.30 8.41
N GLU A 84 16.46 2.29 8.51
CA GLU A 84 16.59 1.22 9.51
C GLU A 84 17.93 0.50 9.38
N TYR A 85 18.35 0.15 8.16
CA TYR A 85 19.64 -0.50 7.92
C TYR A 85 20.83 0.34 8.39
N ILE A 86 20.83 1.65 8.08
CA ILE A 86 21.90 2.56 8.52
C ILE A 86 21.87 2.70 10.05
N ARG A 87 20.70 2.77 10.67
CA ARG A 87 20.60 2.84 12.14
C ARG A 87 21.10 1.57 12.83
N GLU A 88 20.88 0.40 12.22
CA GLU A 88 21.29 -0.89 12.80
C GLU A 88 22.78 -1.21 12.55
N LYS A 89 23.35 -0.75 11.43
CA LYS A 89 24.69 -1.16 10.96
C LYS A 89 25.72 -0.03 10.80
N GLY A 90 25.31 1.23 10.99
CA GLY A 90 26.14 2.42 10.83
C GLY A 90 26.88 2.87 12.08
#